data_AF-A0A919XM45-F1
#
_entry.id   AF-A0A919XM45-F1
#
_cell.length_a   1.000
_cell.length_b   1.000
_cell.length_c   1.000
_cell.angle_alpha   90.00
_cell.angle_beta   90.00
_cell.angle_gamma   90.00
#
_symmetry.space_group_name_H-M   'P 1'
#
loop_
_entity.id
_entity.type
_entity.pdbx_description
1 polymer ?
#
loop_
_entity_poly.entity_id
_entity_poly.type
_entity_poly.pdbx_seq_one_letter_code
_entity_poly.pdbx_strand_id
1 'polypeptide(L)'
;MNAVKKESIIINYPDFYECACGSKAPLTYQDITTMFNNKKITVEHVPVYICLENHVKLARLTQVKLRNKLKEAYSQDKDRIRF
;
A
#
# COMPACT_ATOMS: atom_id res chain seq x y z
N MET A 1 2.01 -25.75 -23.64
CA MET A 1 1.75 -25.11 -22.32
C MET A 1 2.71 -23.93 -22.20
N ASN A 2 2.26 -22.72 -22.54
CA ASN A 2 3.13 -21.54 -22.55
C ASN A 2 3.26 -20.98 -21.12
N ALA A 3 4.45 -21.10 -20.55
CA ALA A 3 4.81 -20.45 -19.30
C ALA A 3 4.85 -18.94 -19.54
N VAL A 4 3.79 -18.24 -19.12
CA VAL A 4 3.75 -16.78 -19.09
C VAL A 4 4.79 -16.32 -18.06
N LYS A 5 5.94 -15.84 -18.54
CA LYS A 5 6.94 -15.17 -17.71
C LYS A 5 6.27 -13.97 -17.07
N LYS A 6 6.10 -14.02 -15.76
CA LYS A 6 5.54 -12.95 -14.95
C LYS A 6 6.60 -11.87 -14.83
N GLU A 7 6.69 -10.98 -15.82
CA GLU A 7 7.56 -9.82 -15.76
C GLU A 7 7.24 -9.02 -14.49
N SER A 8 8.27 -8.78 -13.69
CA SER A 8 8.16 -8.04 -12.45
C SER A 8 7.99 -6.57 -12.82
N ILE A 9 6.75 -6.08 -12.88
CA ILE A 9 6.47 -4.66 -13.14
C ILE A 9 7.10 -3.86 -11.99
N ILE A 10 8.17 -3.12 -12.27
CA ILE A 10 8.76 -2.17 -11.34
C ILE A 10 7.76 -1.01 -11.23
N ILE A 11 7.08 -0.91 -10.08
CA ILE A 11 6.14 0.18 -9.81
C ILE A 11 6.97 1.39 -9.36
N ASN A 12 7.12 2.38 -10.23
CA ASN A 12 7.72 3.66 -9.86
C ASN A 12 6.67 4.53 -9.16
N TYR A 13 6.87 4.77 -7.87
CA TYR A 13 6.11 5.74 -7.10
C TYR A 13 6.77 7.12 -7.27
N PRO A 14 6.03 8.16 -7.70
CA PRO A 14 6.56 9.52 -7.70
C PRO A 14 7.04 9.94 -6.30
N ASP A 15 8.02 10.83 -6.23
CA ASP A 15 8.53 11.31 -4.94
C ASP A 15 7.50 12.16 -4.17
N PHE A 16 6.55 12.77 -4.88
CA PHE A 16 5.48 13.54 -4.26
C PHE A 16 4.23 13.65 -5.15
N TYR A 17 3.12 14.02 -4.53
CA TYR A 17 1.92 14.53 -5.19
C TYR A 17 1.54 15.90 -4.64
N GLU A 18 0.77 16.66 -5.42
CA GLU A 18 0.06 17.82 -4.91
C GLU A 18 -1.17 17.35 -4.12
N CYS A 19 -1.30 17.83 -2.89
CA CYS A 19 -2.46 17.58 -2.04
C CYS A 19 -3.57 18.58 -2.36
N ALA A 20 -4.82 18.22 -2.08
CA ALA A 20 -5.97 19.11 -2.27
C ALA A 20 -5.88 20.42 -1.45
N CYS A 21 -5.08 20.42 -0.38
CA CYS A 21 -4.79 21.62 0.42
C CYS A 21 -3.69 22.53 -0.18
N GLY A 22 -3.18 22.24 -1.40
CA GLY A 22 -2.10 23.00 -2.06
C GLY A 22 -0.69 22.67 -1.56
N SER A 23 -0.55 21.90 -0.48
CA SER A 23 0.75 21.45 0.02
C SER A 23 1.29 20.24 -0.76
N LYS A 24 2.63 20.12 -0.83
CA LYS A 24 3.28 18.90 -1.32
C LYS A 24 3.07 17.75 -0.33
N ALA A 25 2.71 16.59 -0.85
CA ALA A 25 2.62 15.35 -0.12
C ALA A 25 3.78 14.43 -0.56
N PRO A 26 4.93 14.44 0.15
CA PRO A 26 6.03 13.53 -0.14
C PRO A 26 5.64 12.05 0.04
N LEU A 27 6.29 11.19 -0.72
CA LEU A 27 6.26 9.74 -0.55
C LEU A 27 6.95 9.38 0.77
N THR A 28 6.23 8.60 1.59
CA THR A 28 6.71 8.04 2.84
C THR A 28 6.25 6.58 2.94
N TYR A 29 6.73 5.85 3.95
CA TYR A 29 6.36 4.45 4.16
C TYR A 29 5.84 4.27 5.58
N GLN A 30 4.69 3.61 5.72
CA GLN A 30 4.06 3.39 7.02
C GLN A 30 3.48 1.98 7.12
N ASP A 31 3.36 1.50 8.36
CA ASP A 31 2.64 0.28 8.65
C ASP A 31 1.15 0.60 8.79
N ILE A 32 0.30 -0.13 8.06
CA ILE A 32 -1.15 0.03 8.11
C ILE A 32 -1.75 -1.18 8.83
N THR A 33 -2.26 -0.96 10.03
CA THR A 33 -3.04 -1.96 10.77
C THR A 33 -4.53 -1.71 10.55
N THR A 34 -5.24 -2.74 10.08
CA THR A 34 -6.70 -2.67 9.88
C THR A 34 -7.38 -4.00 10.18
N MET A 35 -8.71 -3.95 10.35
CA MET A 35 -9.54 -5.15 10.45
C MET A 35 -9.93 -5.64 9.06
N PHE A 36 -9.62 -6.89 8.76
CA PHE A 36 -9.98 -7.56 7.51
C PHE A 36 -10.64 -8.91 7.82
N ASN A 37 -11.92 -9.07 7.46
CA ASN A 37 -12.71 -10.29 7.72
C ASN A 37 -12.58 -10.81 9.17
N ASN A 38 -12.77 -9.94 10.15
CA ASN A 38 -12.67 -10.23 11.60
C ASN A 38 -11.26 -10.50 12.14
N LYS A 39 -10.22 -10.34 11.32
CA LYS A 39 -8.82 -10.47 11.73
C LYS A 39 -8.12 -9.11 11.70
N LYS A 40 -7.35 -8.80 12.75
CA LYS A 40 -6.49 -7.61 12.79
C LYS A 40 -5.20 -7.92 12.02
N ILE A 41 -4.98 -7.27 10.89
CA ILE A 41 -3.83 -7.50 10.02
C ILE A 41 -3.03 -6.21 9.88
N THR A 42 -1.71 -6.31 10.00
CA THR A 42 -0.76 -5.22 9.74
C THR A 42 -0.04 -5.45 8.41
N VAL A 43 -0.18 -4.51 7.48
CA VAL A 43 0.63 -4.49 6.26
C VAL A 43 1.78 -3.52 6.47
N GLU A 44 3.00 -4.03 6.40
CA GLU A 44 4.22 -3.29 6.73
C GLU A 44 4.77 -2.55 5.51
N HIS A 45 5.37 -1.38 5.74
CA HIS A 45 6.10 -0.62 4.73
C HIS A 45 5.25 -0.23 3.50
N VAL A 46 4.03 0.25 3.74
CA VAL A 46 3.10 0.69 2.70
C VAL A 46 3.48 2.10 2.22
N PRO A 47 3.66 2.33 0.90
CA PRO A 47 3.93 3.65 0.36
C PRO A 47 2.70 4.57 0.47
N VAL A 48 2.84 5.65 1.24
CA VAL A 48 1.79 6.65 1.52
C VAL A 48 2.30 8.05 1.23
N TYR A 49 1.42 8.92 0.76
CA TYR A 49 1.74 10.34 0.53
C TYR A 49 1.09 11.16 1.63
N ILE A 50 1.87 11.94 2.36
CA ILE A 50 1.37 12.69 3.52
C ILE A 50 1.84 14.13 3.39
N CYS A 51 0.90 15.08 3.32
CA CYS A 51 1.25 16.50 3.33
C CYS A 51 1.46 17.04 4.75
N LEU A 52 1.95 18.27 4.86
CA LEU A 52 2.19 18.95 6.14
C LEU A 52 0.94 19.04 7.05
N GLU A 53 -0.24 19.13 6.44
CA GLU A 53 -1.54 19.15 7.13
C GLU A 53 -2.04 17.74 7.52
N ASN A 54 -1.19 16.72 7.46
CA ASN A 54 -1.51 15.32 7.74
C ASN A 54 -2.60 14.68 6.86
N HIS A 55 -2.90 15.24 5.69
CA HIS A 55 -3.77 14.57 4.72
C HIS A 55 -3.03 13.38 4.11
N VAL A 56 -3.52 12.18 4.40
CA VAL A 56 -2.97 10.92 3.87
C VAL A 56 -3.64 10.59 2.54
N LYS A 57 -2.81 10.34 1.52
CA LYS A 57 -3.25 9.87 0.20
C LYS A 57 -2.51 8.59 -0.15
N LEU A 58 -3.28 7.59 -0.58
CA LEU A 58 -2.76 6.36 -1.16
C LEU A 58 -2.88 6.41 -2.67
N ALA A 59 -1.80 6.12 -3.41
CA ALA A 59 -1.90 5.90 -4.84
C ALA A 59 -2.85 4.73 -5.13
N ARG A 60 -3.59 4.80 -6.25
CA ARG A 60 -4.57 3.76 -6.63
C ARG A 60 -3.95 2.36 -6.69
N LEU A 61 -2.74 2.24 -7.26
CA LEU A 61 -2.00 0.98 -7.28
C LEU A 61 -1.68 0.47 -5.88
N THR A 62 -1.31 1.38 -4.95
CA THR A 62 -1.08 1.01 -3.55
C THR A 62 -2.32 0.44 -2.91
N GLN A 63 -3.50 1.06 -3.10
CA GLN A 63 -4.76 0.56 -2.53
C GLN A 63 -5.10 -0.84 -3.04
N VAL A 64 -4.91 -1.10 -4.34
CA VAL A 64 -5.14 -2.42 -4.94
C VAL A 64 -4.17 -3.45 -4.35
N LYS A 65 -2.87 -3.13 -4.30
CA LYS A 65 -1.84 -4.03 -3.76
C LYS A 65 -2.02 -4.28 -2.25
N LEU A 66 -2.39 -3.25 -1.49
CA LEU A 66 -2.74 -3.35 -0.06
C LEU A 66 -3.88 -4.35 0.15
N ARG A 67 -4.96 -4.24 -0.64
CA ARG A 67 -6.09 -5.17 -0.55
C ARG A 67 -5.69 -6.60 -0.90
N ASN A 68 -4.81 -6.79 -1.87
CA ASN A 68 -4.27 -8.11 -2.21
C ASN A 68 -3.41 -8.67 -1.07
N LYS A 69 -2.60 -7.84 -0.42
CA LYS A 69 -1.81 -8.24 0.75
C LYS A 69 -2.66 -8.60 1.96
N LEU A 70 -3.74 -7.87 2.22
CA LEU A 70 -4.70 -8.24 3.27
C LEU A 70 -5.35 -9.61 2.99
N LYS A 71 -5.77 -9.87 1.74
CA LYS A 71 -6.29 -11.18 1.33
C LYS A 71 -5.24 -12.29 1.47
N GLU A 72 -3.99 -12.02 1.06
CA GLU A 72 -2.87 -12.95 1.16
C GLU A 72 -2.58 -13.31 2.62
N ALA A 73 -2.47 -12.31 3.50
CA ALA A 73 -2.26 -12.51 4.93
C ALA A 73 -3.40 -13.32 5.56
N TYR A 74 -4.66 -12.98 5.23
CA TYR A 74 -5.82 -13.72 5.72
C TYR A 74 -5.80 -15.19 5.25
N SER A 75 -5.51 -15.43 3.96
CA SER A 75 -5.40 -16.79 3.39
C SER A 75 -4.28 -17.63 4.00
N GLN A 76 -3.21 -16.99 4.48
CA GLN A 76 -2.05 -17.65 5.09
C GLN A 76 -2.12 -17.64 6.63
N ASP A 77 -3.24 -17.20 7.20
CA ASP A 77 -3.43 -17.01 8.64
C ASP A 77 -2.34 -16.16 9.32
N LYS A 78 -1.83 -15.14 8.62
CA LYS A 78 -0.82 -14.20 9.15
C LYS A 78 -1.44 -12.93 9.70
N ASP A 79 -0.87 -12.41 10.79
CA ASP A 79 -1.24 -11.12 11.38
C ASP A 79 -0.42 -9.96 10.82
N ARG A 80 0.72 -10.26 10.19
CA ARG A 80 1.65 -9.28 9.61
C ARG A 80 2.10 -9.74 8.23
N ILE A 81 2.16 -8.81 7.28
CA ILE A 81 2.68 -9.08 5.93
C ILE A 81 3.40 -7.86 5.36
N ARG A 82 4.50 -8.08 4.65
CA ARG A 82 5.23 -7.02 3.96
C ARG A 82 4.58 -6.65 2.63
N PHE A 83 4.55 -5.35 2.33
CA PHE A 83 3.89 -4.78 1.15
C PHE A 83 4.45 -5.25 -0.20
#